data_AF-A0A164TZN2-F1
#
_entry.id   AF-A0A164TZN2-F1
#
_cell.length_a   1.000
_cell.length_b   1.000
_cell.length_c   1.000
_cell.angle_alpha   90.00
_cell.angle_beta   90.00
_cell.angle_gamma   90.00
#
_symmetry.space_group_name_H-M   'P 1'
#
loop_
_entity.id
_entity.type
_entity.pdbx_description
1 polymer ?
#
loop_
_entity_poly.entity_id
_entity_poly.type
_entity_poly.pdbx_seq_one_letter_code
_entity_poly.pdbx_strand_id
1 'polypeptide(L)'
;MADNKSTPDHYGVLLYYKYTLIPDVNELFNLYNTNCNSLSLLGRVRLSPNGVNVTIGGKLASLEKHIATMKSNPLFEGTDFKLATCHQPSMDKVAEECGFTSLSIRIVKELVTFGSHPLSKPPEISNVGQHLSAAEFHSMLQNGGNLVEENNPQKLILLDARNLYETRIGKFYTPTVETLDPAIRQYSDLPSWIDNNSEKLKGKCVLMYCTGGIRCEMASAYVRSKGPGFENVFQLYGGIQRYLEQYPDGGFFKGKNFVFDHRVSVGSLDTNILGSCLLCKTAYDDYSSRSRCSYCRMLVLVCDNCRERVYEYVCELCHDNGKRVPLLLSVENEELHETTISPDLEVCVTMNASQKNGATSRKLRILCLHGFRQNASGFKGRLASLAKKLKNIAELVFINGPHELPFIYQPRDENLNHISVCAEQSSQPPKSCSKKFAWLVDPNISWKGDADWKVADGPFDSLQYQQQTQGFDESLGYLKKVYLQEGPFDGILGFSQGAAMAASVCGLQQKLKGEIEFRFVILCSGFAVNMGYEKGSINCPSLHVFGNEKGDDRQITSQTSRDLESLFEEGSRVTIEHEFGHIIPTRSPYIDQIKSFLHRFL
;
A
#
# COMPACT_ATOMS: atom_id res chain seq x y z
N MET A 1 -12.09 11.14 43.00
CA MET A 1 -10.89 10.62 42.33
C MET A 1 -11.35 10.05 41.01
N ALA A 2 -11.14 10.78 39.92
CA ALA A 2 -11.61 10.39 38.60
C ALA A 2 -10.60 9.42 37.97
N ASP A 3 -11.06 8.22 37.66
CA ASP A 3 -10.30 7.24 36.89
C ASP A 3 -9.99 7.81 35.51
N ASN A 4 -8.71 8.06 35.29
CA ASN A 4 -8.13 8.54 34.04
C ASN A 4 -8.15 7.39 33.03
N LYS A 5 -9.24 7.23 32.28
CA LYS A 5 -9.35 6.25 31.18
C LYS A 5 -8.36 6.63 30.08
N SER A 6 -7.24 5.91 30.01
CA SER A 6 -6.25 6.05 28.93
C SER A 6 -6.88 5.67 27.59
N THR A 7 -6.80 6.59 26.63
CA THR A 7 -7.00 6.31 25.19
C THR A 7 -6.08 5.15 24.78
N PRO A 8 -6.53 4.14 24.00
CA PRO A 8 -5.65 3.08 23.55
C PRO A 8 -4.57 3.66 22.64
N ASP A 9 -3.34 3.29 22.94
CA ASP A 9 -2.18 3.79 22.22
C ASP A 9 -2.15 3.19 20.80
N HIS A 10 -2.40 4.03 19.78
CA HIS A 10 -2.12 3.64 18.40
C HIS A 10 -0.63 3.47 18.18
N TYR A 11 -0.21 2.35 17.60
CA TYR A 11 1.17 2.07 17.26
C TYR A 11 1.45 2.32 15.78
N GLY A 12 2.70 2.62 15.48
CA GLY A 12 3.17 2.77 14.12
C GLY A 12 4.63 2.39 13.97
N VAL A 13 5.05 2.40 12.71
CA VAL A 13 6.44 2.31 12.29
C VAL A 13 6.76 3.53 11.44
N LEU A 14 7.91 4.12 11.68
CA LEU A 14 8.49 5.21 10.92
C LEU A 14 9.78 4.75 10.26
N LEU A 15 9.85 4.91 8.94
CA LEU A 15 11.02 4.66 8.12
C LEU A 15 11.44 5.97 7.44
N TYR A 16 12.73 6.31 7.52
CA TYR A 16 13.32 7.36 6.68
C TYR A 16 14.84 7.21 6.60
N TYR A 17 15.42 7.86 5.61
CA TYR A 17 16.87 8.01 5.49
C TYR A 17 17.16 9.39 4.91
N LYS A 18 18.37 9.87 5.16
CA LYS A 18 18.89 11.10 4.57
C LYS A 18 20.38 10.91 4.35
N TYR A 19 20.82 10.98 3.10
CA TYR A 19 22.24 11.17 2.80
C TYR A 19 22.54 12.67 2.82
N THR A 20 23.45 13.05 3.70
CA THR A 20 23.94 14.42 3.86
C THR A 20 25.21 14.37 4.70
N LEU A 21 26.12 15.31 4.51
CA LEU A 21 27.29 15.41 5.37
C LEU A 21 26.82 15.76 6.79
N ILE A 22 27.20 14.93 7.76
CA ILE A 22 26.90 15.13 9.18
C ILE A 22 28.13 15.77 9.83
N PRO A 23 28.05 17.04 10.27
CA PRO A 23 29.20 17.74 10.85
C PRO A 23 29.74 17.06 12.11
N ASP A 24 28.83 16.66 13.01
CA ASP A 24 29.16 15.92 14.23
C ASP A 24 28.20 14.74 14.42
N VAL A 25 28.73 13.53 14.21
CA VAL A 25 27.96 12.28 14.35
C VAL A 25 27.66 11.95 15.81
N ASN A 26 28.49 12.40 16.76
CA ASN A 26 28.28 12.18 18.19
C ASN A 26 27.17 13.09 18.72
N GLU A 27 27.13 14.34 18.28
CA GLU A 27 26.01 15.24 18.58
C GLU A 27 24.69 14.66 18.06
N LEU A 28 24.69 14.17 16.82
CA LEU A 28 23.52 13.54 16.23
C LEU A 28 23.13 12.25 16.97
N PHE A 29 24.10 11.45 17.40
CA PHE A 29 23.85 10.28 18.25
C PHE A 29 23.14 10.67 19.55
N ASN A 30 23.61 11.72 20.22
CA ASN A 30 23.01 12.22 21.46
C ASN A 30 21.59 12.76 21.24
N LEU A 31 21.34 13.43 20.11
CA LEU A 31 20.01 13.87 19.71
C LEU A 31 19.06 12.68 19.55
N TYR A 32 19.44 11.65 18.78
CA TYR A 32 18.63 10.45 18.61
C TYR A 32 18.41 9.71 19.92
N ASN A 33 19.46 9.54 20.74
CA ASN A 33 19.39 8.83 22.00
C ASN A 33 18.42 9.53 22.96
N THR A 34 18.56 10.84 23.15
CA THR A 34 17.68 11.62 24.04
C THR A 34 16.24 11.64 23.52
N ASN A 35 16.05 11.95 22.24
CA ASN A 35 14.73 12.08 21.63
C ASN A 35 13.98 10.75 21.62
N CYS A 36 14.59 9.66 21.14
CA CYS A 36 13.92 8.36 21.05
C CYS A 36 13.65 7.76 22.44
N ASN A 37 14.56 7.88 23.42
CA ASN A 37 14.31 7.38 24.77
C ASN A 37 13.20 8.17 25.48
N SER A 38 13.20 9.50 25.39
CA SER A 38 12.13 10.32 26.01
C SER A 38 10.74 10.02 25.41
N LEU A 39 10.69 9.60 24.15
CA LEU A 39 9.48 9.24 23.42
C LEU A 39 9.13 7.73 23.52
N SER A 40 9.93 6.93 24.21
CA SER A 40 9.79 5.47 24.32
C SER A 40 9.72 4.76 22.96
N LEU A 41 10.55 5.20 22.01
CA LEU A 41 10.64 4.62 20.67
C LEU A 41 11.67 3.49 20.65
N LEU A 42 11.32 2.39 19.99
CA LEU A 42 12.18 1.21 19.79
C LEU A 42 12.52 1.07 18.31
N GLY A 43 13.51 0.24 17.98
CA GLY A 43 13.92 0.04 16.59
C GLY A 43 15.40 0.37 16.37
N ARG A 44 15.75 0.73 15.15
CA ARG A 44 17.14 0.88 14.70
C ARG A 44 17.39 2.25 14.12
N VAL A 45 18.48 2.86 14.57
CA VAL A 45 19.05 4.10 14.01
C VAL A 45 20.49 3.79 13.61
N ARG A 46 20.82 4.01 12.35
CA ARG A 46 22.19 3.93 11.84
C ARG A 46 22.65 5.32 11.46
N LEU A 47 23.77 5.74 12.01
CA LEU A 47 24.37 7.05 11.78
C LEU A 47 25.71 6.85 11.10
N SER A 48 26.03 7.68 10.12
CA SER A 48 27.38 7.76 9.55
C SER A 48 27.72 9.23 9.30
N PRO A 49 28.99 9.55 9.03
CA PRO A 49 29.37 10.88 8.56
C PRO A 49 28.62 11.32 7.28
N ASN A 50 28.07 10.36 6.53
CA ASN A 50 27.37 10.59 5.27
C ASN A 50 25.84 10.57 5.39
N GLY A 51 25.29 10.46 6.61
CA GLY A 51 23.86 10.60 6.82
C GLY A 51 23.26 9.70 7.90
N VAL A 52 21.97 9.38 7.74
CA VAL A 52 21.21 8.52 8.66
C VAL A 52 20.30 7.54 7.94
N ASN A 53 20.02 6.42 8.58
CA ASN A 53 18.99 5.46 8.20
C ASN A 53 18.23 4.99 9.45
N VAL A 54 16.92 5.21 9.47
CA VAL A 54 16.09 5.11 10.67
C VAL A 54 14.88 4.24 10.39
N THR A 55 14.66 3.27 11.26
CA THR A 55 13.47 2.41 11.31
C THR A 55 13.07 2.26 12.75
N ILE A 56 12.11 3.06 13.22
CA ILE A 56 11.68 3.08 14.61
C ILE A 56 10.17 2.85 14.72
N GLY A 57 9.72 2.36 15.86
CA GLY A 57 8.32 2.09 16.15
C GLY A 57 7.97 2.45 17.58
N GLY A 58 6.69 2.64 17.81
CA GLY A 58 6.16 3.07 19.09
C GLY A 58 4.79 3.70 18.91
N LYS A 59 4.36 4.47 19.90
CA LYS A 59 3.11 5.21 19.83
C LYS A 59 3.13 6.20 18.66
N LEU A 60 2.03 6.32 17.94
CA LEU A 60 1.92 7.15 16.75
C LEU A 60 2.20 8.63 17.07
N ALA A 61 1.65 9.13 18.18
CA ALA A 61 1.93 10.49 18.67
C ALA A 61 3.42 10.69 19.04
N SER A 62 4.10 9.66 19.56
CA SER A 62 5.54 9.72 19.82
C SER A 62 6.34 9.78 18.51
N LEU A 63 5.95 9.02 17.49
CA LEU A 63 6.58 9.07 16.17
C LEU A 63 6.39 10.43 15.49
N GLU A 64 5.23 11.04 15.64
CA GLU A 64 4.95 12.39 15.11
C GLU A 64 5.78 13.47 15.81
N LYS A 65 5.89 13.40 17.14
CA LYS A 65 6.81 14.27 17.90
C LYS A 65 8.24 14.10 17.42
N HIS A 66 8.68 12.85 17.20
CA HIS A 66 10.00 12.59 16.65
C HIS A 66 10.19 13.21 15.26
N ILE A 67 9.22 13.08 14.35
CA ILE A 67 9.25 13.71 13.03
C ILE A 67 9.36 15.23 13.16
N ALA A 68 8.58 15.85 14.05
CA ALA A 68 8.62 17.30 14.28
C ALA A 68 10.00 17.76 14.77
N THR A 69 10.57 17.05 15.75
CA THR A 69 11.94 17.31 16.22
C THR A 69 12.94 17.22 15.08
N MET A 70 12.88 16.18 14.25
CA MET A 70 13.82 16.04 13.13
C MET A 70 13.62 17.11 12.05
N LYS A 71 12.38 17.44 11.69
CA LYS A 71 12.08 18.50 10.71
C LYS A 71 12.56 19.89 11.13
N SER A 72 12.65 20.16 12.44
CA SER A 72 13.19 21.43 12.95
C SER A 72 14.71 21.56 12.77
N ASN A 73 15.41 20.46 12.51
CA ASN A 73 16.84 20.47 12.26
C ASN A 73 17.11 20.55 10.73
N PRO A 74 17.84 21.57 10.25
CA PRO A 74 18.12 21.76 8.81
C PRO A 74 18.75 20.55 8.12
N LEU A 75 19.48 19.68 8.84
CA LEU A 75 20.06 18.45 8.29
C LEU A 75 18.99 17.52 7.68
N PHE A 76 17.75 17.60 8.15
CA PHE A 76 16.64 16.76 7.71
C PHE A 76 15.66 17.47 6.78
N GLU A 77 15.99 18.64 6.26
CA GLU A 77 15.16 19.32 5.26
C GLU A 77 14.91 18.42 4.04
N GLY A 78 13.66 18.40 3.55
CA GLY A 78 13.24 17.56 2.43
C GLY A 78 13.28 16.05 2.68
N THR A 79 13.44 15.60 3.94
CA THR A 79 13.46 14.17 4.27
C THR A 79 12.09 13.53 4.06
N ASP A 80 12.06 12.41 3.37
CA ASP A 80 10.86 11.62 3.13
C ASP A 80 10.54 10.70 4.32
N PHE A 81 9.79 11.23 5.30
CA PHE A 81 9.31 10.49 6.47
C PHE A 81 8.13 9.58 6.11
N LYS A 82 8.35 8.26 6.15
CA LYS A 82 7.35 7.25 5.81
C LYS A 82 6.75 6.68 7.10
N LEU A 83 5.65 7.28 7.54
CA LEU A 83 4.89 6.87 8.72
C LEU A 83 3.78 5.90 8.32
N ALA A 84 3.68 4.77 9.01
CA ALA A 84 2.61 3.81 8.80
C ALA A 84 2.06 3.28 10.12
N THR A 85 0.74 3.13 10.20
CA THR A 85 0.06 2.53 11.34
C THR A 85 0.26 1.02 11.35
N CYS A 86 0.45 0.43 12.52
CA CYS A 86 0.48 -1.02 12.69
C CYS A 86 -0.08 -1.43 14.05
N HIS A 87 -0.49 -2.69 14.18
CA HIS A 87 -0.78 -3.26 15.50
C HIS A 87 0.52 -3.45 16.29
N GLN A 88 0.41 -3.55 17.62
CA GLN A 88 1.51 -3.97 18.48
C GLN A 88 2.04 -5.35 17.99
N PRO A 89 3.33 -5.64 18.14
CA PRO A 89 3.90 -6.88 17.62
C PRO A 89 3.16 -8.06 18.23
N SER A 90 2.50 -8.87 17.40
CA SER A 90 1.80 -10.07 17.86
C SER A 90 2.74 -11.25 18.11
N MET A 91 4.00 -11.16 17.67
CA MET A 91 4.98 -12.23 17.70
C MET A 91 6.36 -11.71 18.14
N ASP A 92 6.82 -12.14 19.31
CA ASP A 92 8.09 -11.71 19.92
C ASP A 92 9.30 -11.99 19.01
N LYS A 93 9.31 -13.11 18.31
CA LYS A 93 10.41 -13.49 17.39
C LYS A 93 10.56 -12.51 16.22
N VAL A 94 9.45 -12.00 15.67
CA VAL A 94 9.50 -10.99 14.60
C VAL A 94 10.01 -9.66 15.15
N ALA A 95 9.57 -9.28 16.36
CA ALA A 95 10.04 -8.08 17.03
C ALA A 95 11.56 -8.13 17.31
N GLU A 96 12.06 -9.26 17.80
CA GLU A 96 13.47 -9.49 18.08
C GLU A 96 14.30 -9.43 16.80
N GLU A 97 13.94 -10.19 15.77
CA GLU A 97 14.70 -10.23 14.52
C GLU A 97 14.66 -8.91 13.73
N CYS A 98 13.56 -8.15 13.83
CA CYS A 98 13.47 -6.81 13.23
C CYS A 98 14.15 -5.74 14.09
N GLY A 99 14.60 -6.06 15.30
CA GLY A 99 15.32 -5.15 16.18
C GLY A 99 14.44 -4.10 16.85
N PHE A 100 13.19 -4.46 17.17
CA PHE A 100 12.20 -3.61 17.81
C PHE A 100 11.92 -4.01 19.27
N THR A 101 12.72 -4.92 19.85
CA THR A 101 12.70 -5.24 21.28
C THR A 101 13.38 -4.16 22.13
N SER A 102 14.26 -3.35 21.53
CA SER A 102 14.95 -2.24 22.15
C SER A 102 15.29 -1.16 21.12
N LEU A 103 15.72 0.02 21.58
CA LEU A 103 16.32 1.04 20.74
C LEU A 103 17.81 0.69 20.50
N SER A 104 18.20 0.52 19.23
CA SER A 104 19.60 0.32 18.84
C SER A 104 20.07 1.47 17.95
N ILE A 105 20.91 2.33 18.50
CA ILE A 105 21.59 3.40 17.76
C ILE A 105 23.03 2.96 17.52
N ARG A 106 23.47 2.94 16.27
CA ARG A 106 24.83 2.53 15.90
C ARG A 106 25.46 3.54 14.95
N ILE A 107 26.67 3.97 15.28
CA ILE A 107 27.55 4.65 14.33
C ILE A 107 28.17 3.59 13.43
N VAL A 108 28.01 3.74 12.12
CA VAL A 108 28.40 2.78 11.10
C VAL A 108 29.22 3.49 10.02
N LYS A 109 30.07 2.73 9.32
CA LYS A 109 30.79 3.24 8.15
C LYS A 109 29.84 3.54 6.99
N GLU A 110 28.89 2.64 6.75
CA GLU A 110 27.90 2.72 5.69
C GLU A 110 26.49 2.52 6.26
N LEU A 111 25.54 3.37 5.87
CA LEU A 111 24.13 3.26 6.30
C LEU A 111 23.50 1.93 5.89
N VAL A 112 23.88 1.46 4.70
CA VAL A 112 23.61 0.12 4.18
C VAL A 112 24.89 -0.40 3.55
N THR A 113 25.38 -1.54 4.03
CA THR A 113 26.64 -2.13 3.57
C THR A 113 26.54 -2.54 2.11
N PHE A 114 27.26 -1.83 1.23
CA PHE A 114 27.17 -2.04 -0.21
C PHE A 114 28.25 -2.96 -0.77
N GLY A 115 29.41 -3.09 -0.11
CA GLY A 115 30.49 -3.98 -0.55
C GLY A 115 30.87 -5.03 0.50
N SER A 116 31.09 -6.27 0.07
CA SER A 116 31.63 -7.36 0.92
C SER A 116 33.12 -7.17 1.24
N HIS A 117 33.81 -6.40 0.41
CA HIS A 117 35.20 -5.95 0.61
C HIS A 117 35.22 -4.42 0.53
N PRO A 118 36.19 -3.75 1.18
CA PRO A 118 36.37 -2.32 1.00
C PRO A 118 36.55 -2.06 -0.50
N LEU A 119 35.56 -1.43 -1.13
CA LEU A 119 35.74 -0.92 -2.48
C LEU A 119 36.95 0.01 -2.43
N SER A 120 37.81 -0.07 -3.45
CA SER A 120 38.97 0.83 -3.56
C SER A 120 38.54 2.31 -3.50
N LYS A 121 37.32 2.62 -3.96
CA LYS A 121 36.61 3.85 -3.66
C LYS A 121 35.09 3.57 -3.57
N PRO A 122 34.40 3.93 -2.48
CA PRO A 122 32.94 3.79 -2.41
C PRO A 122 32.25 4.74 -3.41
N PRO A 123 31.02 4.44 -3.86
CA PRO A 123 30.27 5.33 -4.74
C PRO A 123 30.01 6.68 -4.05
N GLU A 124 30.19 7.76 -4.79
CA GLU A 124 29.86 9.10 -4.27
C GLU A 124 28.36 9.37 -4.42
N ILE A 125 27.72 9.86 -3.36
CA ILE A 125 26.30 10.26 -3.37
C ILE A 125 26.00 11.34 -4.42
N SER A 126 26.97 12.18 -4.74
CA SER A 126 26.86 13.17 -5.83
C SER A 126 26.61 12.53 -7.20
N ASN A 127 26.96 11.25 -7.37
CA ASN A 127 26.83 10.51 -8.63
C ASN A 127 25.60 9.59 -8.66
N VAL A 128 24.61 9.75 -7.79
CA VAL A 128 23.38 8.93 -7.78
C VAL A 128 22.62 9.03 -9.11
N GLY A 129 21.86 7.99 -9.46
CA GLY A 129 20.94 8.03 -10.59
C GLY A 129 19.80 9.03 -10.37
N GLN A 130 19.17 9.46 -11.46
CA GLN A 130 18.06 10.41 -11.39
C GLN A 130 16.86 9.79 -10.67
N HIS A 131 16.33 10.50 -9.67
CA HIS A 131 15.11 10.09 -8.97
C HIS A 131 13.87 10.32 -9.83
N LEU A 132 13.05 9.28 -9.95
CA LEU A 132 11.74 9.34 -10.58
C LEU A 132 10.67 9.16 -9.51
N SER A 133 9.66 10.03 -9.52
CA SER A 133 8.42 9.81 -8.76
C SER A 133 7.76 8.49 -9.18
N ALA A 134 6.85 7.98 -8.35
CA ALA A 134 6.08 6.78 -8.69
C ALA A 134 5.34 6.91 -10.03
N ALA A 135 4.86 8.11 -10.37
CA ALA A 135 4.17 8.39 -11.63
C ALA A 135 5.10 8.34 -12.84
N GLU A 136 6.25 9.02 -12.76
CA GLU A 136 7.26 9.01 -13.82
C GLU A 136 7.80 7.59 -14.05
N PHE A 137 8.10 6.87 -12.96
CA PHE A 137 8.57 5.48 -13.03
C PHE A 137 7.54 4.55 -13.68
N HIS A 138 6.26 4.68 -13.32
CA HIS A 138 5.17 3.93 -13.95
C HIS A 138 5.06 4.25 -15.44
N SER A 139 5.11 5.53 -15.81
CA SER A 139 5.05 5.99 -17.20
C SER A 139 6.22 5.43 -18.02
N MET A 140 7.45 5.44 -17.49
CA MET A 140 8.60 4.84 -18.15
C MET A 140 8.44 3.33 -18.38
N LEU A 141 7.90 2.59 -17.40
CA LEU A 141 7.63 1.16 -17.57
C LEU A 141 6.51 0.89 -18.60
N GLN A 142 5.50 1.75 -18.67
CA GLN A 142 4.41 1.64 -19.64
C GLN A 142 4.89 1.94 -21.06
N ASN A 143 5.66 3.01 -21.24
CA ASN A 143 6.11 3.49 -22.55
C ASN A 143 7.38 2.79 -23.06
N GLY A 144 8.19 2.24 -22.16
CA GLY A 144 9.46 1.58 -22.49
C GLY A 144 9.32 0.40 -23.46
N GLY A 145 8.12 -0.17 -23.58
CA GLY A 145 7.80 -1.19 -24.59
C GLY A 145 7.71 -0.70 -26.03
N ASN A 146 7.50 0.60 -26.23
CA ASN A 146 7.35 1.21 -27.55
C ASN A 146 8.66 1.78 -28.09
N LEU A 147 9.76 1.73 -27.32
CA LEU A 147 11.10 2.13 -27.76
C LEU A 147 11.79 1.04 -28.62
N VAL A 148 11.05 -0.02 -28.99
CA VAL A 148 11.47 -1.09 -29.89
C VAL A 148 11.21 -0.70 -31.34
N GLU A 149 11.81 0.40 -31.79
CA GLU A 149 12.06 0.60 -33.22
C GLU A 149 13.49 0.12 -33.49
N GLU A 150 13.69 -0.59 -34.61
CA GLU A 150 14.96 -1.26 -35.00
C GLU A 150 16.18 -0.33 -35.08
N ASN A 151 16.01 0.99 -34.87
CA ASN A 151 17.04 2.01 -34.89
C ASN A 151 17.14 2.88 -33.61
N ASN A 152 16.48 2.52 -32.50
CA ASN A 152 16.56 3.31 -31.27
C ASN A 152 17.61 2.75 -30.27
N PRO A 153 18.71 3.48 -29.97
CA PRO A 153 19.92 2.90 -29.41
C PRO A 153 19.93 2.57 -27.90
N GLN A 154 18.80 2.65 -27.15
CA GLN A 154 18.83 2.45 -25.69
C GLN A 154 17.64 1.64 -25.16
N LYS A 155 17.82 0.31 -25.05
CA LYS A 155 16.85 -0.61 -24.43
C LYS A 155 16.63 -0.22 -22.96
N LEU A 156 15.36 -0.14 -22.53
CA LEU A 156 15.01 0.03 -21.11
C LEU A 156 15.13 -1.31 -20.38
N ILE A 157 15.75 -1.29 -19.20
CA ILE A 157 15.82 -2.43 -18.29
C ILE A 157 15.48 -2.01 -16.87
N LEU A 158 14.97 -2.97 -16.10
CA LEU A 158 14.62 -2.79 -14.70
C LEU A 158 15.51 -3.68 -13.84
N LEU A 159 16.10 -3.13 -12.76
CA LEU A 159 17.01 -3.83 -11.87
C LEU A 159 16.47 -3.84 -10.44
N ASP A 160 16.18 -5.02 -9.92
CA ASP A 160 15.79 -5.22 -8.52
C ASP A 160 17.03 -5.18 -7.62
N ALA A 161 17.21 -4.12 -6.83
CA ALA A 161 18.36 -3.97 -5.94
C ALA A 161 18.14 -4.65 -4.57
N ARG A 162 17.17 -5.57 -4.48
CA ARG A 162 16.79 -6.23 -3.22
C ARG A 162 17.40 -7.61 -3.07
N ASN A 163 17.32 -8.14 -1.86
CA ASN A 163 17.69 -9.51 -1.59
C ASN A 163 16.64 -10.46 -2.15
N LEU A 164 17.08 -11.67 -2.48
CA LEU A 164 16.27 -12.72 -3.09
C LEU A 164 14.94 -12.99 -2.36
N TYR A 165 14.97 -13.09 -1.03
CA TYR A 165 13.77 -13.35 -0.24
C TYR A 165 12.73 -12.22 -0.36
N GLU A 166 13.14 -10.99 -0.64
CA GLU A 166 12.24 -9.86 -0.85
C GLU A 166 11.57 -9.96 -2.23
N THR A 167 12.36 -10.33 -3.26
CA THR A 167 11.90 -10.51 -4.65
C THR A 167 10.91 -11.66 -4.80
N ARG A 168 11.06 -12.73 -4.00
CA ARG A 168 10.20 -13.93 -4.10
C ARG A 168 8.76 -13.71 -3.68
N ILE A 169 8.47 -12.71 -2.85
CA ILE A 169 7.09 -12.42 -2.43
C ILE A 169 6.46 -11.26 -3.18
N GLY A 170 7.25 -10.45 -3.89
CA GLY A 170 6.73 -9.44 -4.79
C GLY A 170 7.83 -8.72 -5.53
N LYS A 171 7.56 -8.34 -6.77
CA LYS A 171 8.51 -7.66 -7.67
C LYS A 171 7.77 -6.89 -8.75
N PHE A 172 8.45 -5.97 -9.41
CA PHE A 172 7.91 -5.37 -10.62
C PHE A 172 7.87 -6.42 -11.75
N TYR A 173 6.79 -6.39 -12.51
CA TYR A 173 6.58 -7.20 -13.68
C TYR A 173 5.87 -6.38 -14.75
N THR A 174 6.48 -6.33 -15.92
CA THR A 174 5.89 -5.78 -17.14
C THR A 174 6.28 -6.68 -18.31
N PRO A 175 5.37 -6.94 -19.26
CA PRO A 175 5.65 -7.80 -20.41
C PRO A 175 6.68 -7.18 -21.36
N THR A 176 6.89 -5.86 -21.31
CA THR A 176 7.66 -5.12 -22.31
C THR A 176 9.06 -4.71 -21.85
N VAL A 177 9.32 -4.69 -20.54
CA VAL A 177 10.63 -4.30 -19.97
C VAL A 177 11.23 -5.47 -19.23
N GLU A 178 12.45 -5.83 -19.62
CA GLU A 178 13.20 -6.90 -18.98
C GLU A 178 13.53 -6.50 -17.52
N THR A 179 13.11 -7.34 -16.58
CA THR A 179 13.47 -7.18 -15.16
C THR A 179 14.62 -8.12 -14.81
N LEU A 180 15.77 -7.55 -14.49
CA LEU A 180 16.94 -8.22 -13.98
C LEU A 180 16.76 -8.47 -12.48
N ASP A 181 16.74 -9.75 -12.09
CA ASP A 181 16.76 -10.23 -10.70
C ASP A 181 18.18 -10.74 -10.38
N PRO A 182 18.99 -9.99 -9.62
CA PRO A 182 20.35 -10.40 -9.25
C PRO A 182 20.42 -11.67 -8.41
N ALA A 183 19.30 -12.07 -7.80
CA ALA A 183 19.22 -13.20 -6.87
C ALA A 183 20.28 -13.17 -5.75
N ILE A 184 20.60 -11.97 -5.23
CA ILE A 184 21.60 -11.77 -4.17
C ILE A 184 21.06 -12.18 -2.80
N ARG A 185 21.92 -12.73 -1.94
CA ARG A 185 21.55 -13.10 -0.56
C ARG A 185 21.48 -11.88 0.35
N GLN A 186 22.41 -10.97 0.12
CA GLN A 186 22.61 -9.74 0.87
C GLN A 186 22.98 -8.62 -0.10
N TYR A 187 22.64 -7.39 0.27
CA TYR A 187 22.85 -6.21 -0.58
C TYR A 187 24.33 -5.99 -0.96
N SER A 188 25.26 -6.42 -0.10
CA SER A 188 26.70 -6.32 -0.35
C SER A 188 27.22 -7.22 -1.47
N ASP A 189 26.40 -8.14 -1.99
CA ASP A 189 26.72 -8.97 -3.15
C ASP A 189 26.35 -8.27 -4.47
N LEU A 190 25.56 -7.19 -4.43
CA LEU A 190 25.08 -6.48 -5.62
C LEU A 190 26.21 -5.89 -6.50
N PRO A 191 27.29 -5.27 -5.96
CA PRO A 191 28.38 -4.78 -6.81
C PRO A 191 29.03 -5.88 -7.63
N SER A 192 29.31 -7.04 -7.02
CA SER A 192 29.90 -8.17 -7.74
C SER A 192 28.97 -8.69 -8.83
N TRP A 193 27.66 -8.69 -8.59
CA TRP A 193 26.69 -9.02 -9.63
C TRP A 193 26.70 -7.98 -10.77
N ILE A 194 26.72 -6.69 -10.46
CA ILE A 194 26.82 -5.59 -11.45
C ILE A 194 28.09 -5.77 -12.29
N ASP A 195 29.23 -6.06 -11.67
CA ASP A 195 30.51 -6.24 -12.34
C ASP A 195 30.44 -7.39 -13.35
N ASN A 196 29.94 -8.55 -12.90
CA ASN A 196 29.81 -9.75 -13.71
C ASN A 196 28.71 -9.68 -14.78
N ASN A 197 27.88 -8.63 -14.77
CA ASN A 197 26.76 -8.43 -15.70
C ASN A 197 26.79 -7.03 -16.34
N SER A 198 27.98 -6.41 -16.41
CA SER A 198 28.14 -5.03 -16.88
C SER A 198 27.61 -4.85 -18.30
N GLU A 199 27.77 -5.86 -19.16
CA GLU A 199 27.24 -5.93 -20.52
C GLU A 199 25.71 -5.90 -20.58
N LYS A 200 25.01 -6.35 -19.53
CA LYS A 200 23.56 -6.25 -19.44
C LYS A 200 23.09 -4.84 -19.12
N LEU A 201 23.96 -3.97 -18.62
CA LEU A 201 23.62 -2.60 -18.21
C LEU A 201 24.18 -1.54 -19.15
N LYS A 202 25.35 -1.78 -19.75
CA LYS A 202 26.03 -0.82 -20.62
C LYS A 202 25.20 -0.46 -21.84
N GLY A 203 25.10 0.84 -22.13
CA GLY A 203 24.34 1.39 -23.26
C GLY A 203 22.83 1.34 -23.08
N LYS A 204 22.33 0.95 -21.89
CA LYS A 204 20.90 0.82 -21.61
C LYS A 204 20.40 1.90 -20.66
N CYS A 205 19.11 2.14 -20.68
CA CYS A 205 18.42 2.93 -19.66
C CYS A 205 18.11 2.00 -18.48
N VAL A 206 18.71 2.23 -17.31
CA VAL A 206 18.59 1.38 -16.14
C VAL A 206 17.64 2.00 -15.13
N LEU A 207 16.46 1.41 -14.96
CA LEU A 207 15.56 1.73 -13.85
C LEU A 207 15.90 0.85 -12.65
N MET A 208 16.05 1.43 -11.47
CA MET A 208 16.36 0.70 -10.25
C MET A 208 15.28 0.91 -9.20
N TYR A 209 15.00 -0.13 -8.42
CA TYR A 209 14.09 -0.03 -7.29
C TYR A 209 14.55 -0.90 -6.11
N CYS A 210 14.08 -0.52 -4.92
CA CYS A 210 14.15 -1.32 -3.71
C CYS A 210 12.96 -0.97 -2.80
N THR A 211 12.88 -1.55 -1.60
CA THR A 211 11.75 -1.36 -0.66
C THR A 211 11.41 0.12 -0.39
N GLY A 212 12.42 0.93 -0.02
CA GLY A 212 12.20 2.29 0.48
C GLY A 212 13.11 3.37 -0.12
N GLY A 213 13.94 3.03 -1.11
CA GLY A 213 14.81 3.95 -1.85
C GLY A 213 16.31 3.86 -1.50
N ILE A 214 16.66 3.69 -0.22
CA ILE A 214 18.05 3.86 0.28
C ILE A 214 19.12 3.01 -0.45
N ARG A 215 18.80 1.78 -0.85
CA ARG A 215 19.75 0.91 -1.58
C ARG A 215 20.02 1.43 -2.99
N CYS A 216 19.01 2.01 -3.64
CA CYS A 216 19.17 2.54 -4.99
C CYS A 216 20.14 3.72 -5.04
N GLU A 217 20.30 4.48 -3.94
CA GLU A 217 21.26 5.59 -3.90
C GLU A 217 22.69 5.10 -4.19
N MET A 218 23.19 4.16 -3.39
CA MET A 218 24.53 3.59 -3.57
C MET A 218 24.64 2.75 -4.84
N ALA A 219 23.62 1.93 -5.13
CA ALA A 219 23.67 1.04 -6.29
C ALA A 219 23.67 1.82 -7.62
N SER A 220 22.84 2.85 -7.75
CA SER A 220 22.81 3.69 -8.96
C SER A 220 24.10 4.50 -9.14
N ALA A 221 24.63 5.06 -8.04
CA ALA A 221 25.92 5.74 -8.05
C ALA A 221 27.06 4.82 -8.49
N TYR A 222 27.01 3.55 -8.07
CA TYR A 222 28.00 2.56 -8.47
C TYR A 222 27.91 2.21 -9.96
N VAL A 223 26.70 1.99 -10.49
CA VAL A 223 26.51 1.76 -11.93
C VAL A 223 27.08 2.95 -12.73
N ARG A 224 26.71 4.19 -12.37
CA ARG A 224 27.24 5.40 -13.04
C ARG A 224 28.76 5.55 -12.91
N SER A 225 29.36 5.07 -11.81
CA SER A 225 30.82 5.12 -11.60
C SER A 225 31.62 4.26 -12.58
N LYS A 226 30.97 3.33 -13.30
CA LYS A 226 31.61 2.49 -14.33
C LYS A 226 32.04 3.27 -15.58
N GLY A 227 31.60 4.51 -15.72
CA GLY A 227 32.05 5.43 -16.77
C GLY A 227 31.21 5.32 -18.06
N PRO A 228 31.82 5.54 -19.24
CA PRO A 228 31.10 5.68 -20.50
C PRO A 228 30.15 4.51 -20.82
N GLY A 229 28.89 4.83 -21.09
CA GLY A 229 27.80 3.89 -21.36
C GLY A 229 26.99 3.46 -20.14
N PHE A 230 27.22 4.03 -18.95
CA PHE A 230 26.45 3.75 -17.74
C PHE A 230 25.78 5.00 -17.14
N GLU A 231 25.61 6.05 -17.93
CA GLU A 231 25.13 7.35 -17.48
C GLU A 231 23.62 7.35 -17.21
N ASN A 232 22.85 6.57 -17.98
CA ASN A 232 21.39 6.58 -17.99
C ASN A 232 20.80 5.68 -16.91
N VAL A 233 21.01 6.07 -15.65
CA VAL A 233 20.50 5.34 -14.48
C VAL A 233 19.46 6.18 -13.75
N PHE A 234 18.31 5.58 -13.52
CA PHE A 234 17.15 6.17 -12.88
C PHE A 234 16.72 5.30 -11.69
N GLN A 235 16.12 5.90 -10.68
CA GLN A 235 15.70 5.18 -9.48
C GLN A 235 14.35 5.64 -8.95
N LEU A 236 13.56 4.68 -8.44
CA LEU A 236 12.24 4.96 -7.85
C LEU A 236 12.37 5.72 -6.53
N TYR A 237 11.98 7.00 -6.53
CA TYR A 237 11.96 7.85 -5.35
C TYR A 237 11.02 7.29 -4.28
N GLY A 238 11.55 7.11 -3.07
CA GLY A 238 10.81 6.50 -1.96
C GLY A 238 10.54 5.00 -2.10
N GLY A 239 11.05 4.35 -3.16
CA GLY A 239 10.98 2.92 -3.39
C GLY A 239 9.58 2.36 -3.62
N ILE A 240 9.46 1.03 -3.55
CA ILE A 240 8.20 0.29 -3.72
C ILE A 240 7.12 0.82 -2.76
N GLN A 241 7.50 1.27 -1.56
CA GLN A 241 6.55 1.81 -0.60
C GLN A 241 5.77 3.01 -1.16
N ARG A 242 6.45 4.06 -1.65
CA ARG A 242 5.76 5.23 -2.25
C ARG A 242 5.02 4.85 -3.54
N TYR A 243 5.53 3.88 -4.29
CA TYR A 243 4.84 3.37 -5.47
C TYR A 243 3.50 2.71 -5.13
N LEU A 244 3.44 1.84 -4.11
CA LEU A 244 2.20 1.18 -3.69
C LEU A 244 1.21 2.12 -3.01
N GLU A 245 1.68 3.21 -2.40
CA GLU A 245 0.78 4.28 -1.92
C GLU A 245 0.09 5.00 -3.07
N GLN A 246 0.81 5.24 -4.18
CA GLN A 246 0.25 5.86 -5.39
C GLN A 246 -0.59 4.88 -6.23
N TYR A 247 -0.17 3.61 -6.32
CA TYR A 247 -0.79 2.52 -7.06
C TYR A 247 -1.20 1.40 -6.11
N PRO A 248 -2.29 1.59 -5.35
CA PRO A 248 -2.70 0.62 -4.34
C PRO A 248 -3.14 -0.71 -4.96
N ASP A 249 -3.55 -0.75 -6.23
CA ASP A 249 -3.84 -1.97 -6.99
C ASP A 249 -2.59 -2.76 -7.41
N GLY A 250 -1.41 -2.24 -7.06
CA GLY A 250 -0.11 -2.81 -7.37
C GLY A 250 0.49 -2.28 -8.67
N GLY A 251 -0.29 -1.73 -9.61
CA GLY A 251 0.21 -1.33 -10.92
C GLY A 251 1.07 -2.43 -11.57
N PHE A 252 2.34 -2.09 -11.87
CA PHE A 252 3.34 -3.04 -12.36
C PHE A 252 4.00 -3.87 -11.25
N PHE A 253 3.86 -3.51 -9.98
CA PHE A 253 4.34 -4.31 -8.86
C PHE A 253 3.34 -5.43 -8.52
N LYS A 254 3.81 -6.68 -8.53
CA LYS A 254 2.99 -7.87 -8.24
C LYS A 254 3.41 -8.48 -6.91
N GLY A 255 2.42 -8.97 -6.14
CA GLY A 255 2.64 -9.59 -4.83
C GLY A 255 2.77 -8.58 -3.68
N LYS A 256 3.62 -8.90 -2.71
CA LYS A 256 3.84 -8.13 -1.47
C LYS A 256 5.25 -7.53 -1.40
N ASN A 257 5.35 -6.32 -0.85
CA ASN A 257 6.60 -5.66 -0.57
C ASN A 257 7.13 -6.08 0.80
N PHE A 258 8.27 -6.77 0.86
CA PHE A 258 8.92 -7.12 2.13
C PHE A 258 9.36 -5.86 2.89
N VAL A 259 9.05 -5.78 4.19
CA VAL A 259 9.45 -4.67 5.07
C VAL A 259 10.18 -5.16 6.31
N PHE A 260 11.12 -4.36 6.80
CA PHE A 260 12.06 -4.72 7.87
C PHE A 260 11.54 -4.35 9.27
N ASP A 261 10.25 -4.57 9.49
CA ASP A 261 9.54 -4.26 10.73
C ASP A 261 8.49 -5.35 11.03
N HIS A 262 7.66 -5.13 12.06
CA HIS A 262 6.67 -6.11 12.54
C HIS A 262 5.65 -6.57 11.49
N ARG A 263 5.43 -5.76 10.45
CA ARG A 263 4.46 -6.10 9.41
C ARG A 263 4.99 -7.22 8.51
N VAL A 264 6.31 -7.44 8.46
CA VAL A 264 7.03 -8.42 7.62
C VAL A 264 6.91 -8.15 6.12
N SER A 265 5.70 -7.88 5.63
CA SER A 265 5.42 -7.45 4.27
C SER A 265 4.16 -6.58 4.23
N VAL A 266 4.07 -5.72 3.22
CA VAL A 266 2.89 -4.92 2.91
C VAL A 266 2.45 -5.24 1.49
N GLY A 267 1.20 -5.69 1.33
CA GLY A 267 0.64 -6.07 0.04
C GLY A 267 -0.04 -4.92 -0.68
N SER A 268 -0.14 -5.04 -2.01
CA SER A 268 -1.11 -4.27 -2.78
C SER A 268 -2.53 -4.83 -2.59
N LEU A 269 -3.54 -4.20 -3.20
CA LEU A 269 -4.90 -4.72 -3.28
C LEU A 269 -5.00 -5.99 -4.15
N ASP A 270 -3.97 -6.29 -4.96
CA ASP A 270 -3.86 -7.56 -5.67
C ASP A 270 -3.56 -8.70 -4.68
N THR A 271 -4.51 -9.63 -4.54
CA THR A 271 -4.37 -10.79 -3.66
C THR A 271 -3.60 -11.95 -4.30
N ASN A 272 -3.11 -11.80 -5.53
CA ASN A 272 -2.33 -12.81 -6.20
C ASN A 272 -1.01 -13.06 -5.44
N ILE A 273 -0.84 -14.31 -5.03
CA ILE A 273 0.35 -14.76 -4.33
C ILE A 273 1.40 -15.11 -5.37
N LEU A 274 2.47 -14.31 -5.42
CA LEU A 274 3.60 -14.54 -6.33
C LEU A 274 4.54 -15.65 -5.82
N GLY A 275 4.72 -15.73 -4.50
CA GLY A 275 5.64 -16.66 -3.87
C GLY A 275 5.13 -18.10 -3.88
N SER A 276 6.05 -19.03 -3.66
CA SER A 276 5.74 -20.46 -3.54
C SER A 276 6.51 -21.07 -2.38
N CYS A 277 5.90 -22.04 -1.70
CA CYS A 277 6.58 -22.86 -0.70
C CYS A 277 7.81 -23.54 -1.32
N LEU A 278 8.95 -23.43 -0.64
CA LEU A 278 10.23 -24.01 -1.05
C LEU A 278 10.12 -25.51 -1.35
N LEU A 279 9.32 -26.23 -0.55
CA LEU A 279 9.22 -27.69 -0.55
C LEU A 279 8.10 -28.19 -1.49
N CYS A 280 6.84 -27.85 -1.21
CA CYS A 280 5.70 -28.38 -1.97
C CYS A 280 5.27 -27.52 -3.17
N LYS A 281 5.90 -26.35 -3.38
CA LYS A 281 5.59 -25.39 -4.47
C LYS A 281 4.19 -24.76 -4.44
N THR A 282 3.34 -25.07 -3.47
CA THR A 282 2.06 -24.37 -3.27
C THR A 282 2.27 -22.87 -3.08
N ALA A 283 1.38 -22.05 -3.64
CA ALA A 283 1.42 -20.59 -3.51
C ALA A 283 1.50 -20.17 -2.03
N TYR A 284 2.55 -19.42 -1.68
CA TYR A 284 2.82 -19.01 -0.31
C TYR A 284 3.78 -17.81 -0.27
N ASP A 285 3.48 -16.77 0.51
CA ASP A 285 4.25 -15.52 0.56
C ASP A 285 4.42 -14.94 1.97
N ASP A 286 4.21 -15.75 3.02
CA ASP A 286 4.28 -15.31 4.41
C ASP A 286 5.60 -15.74 5.09
N TYR A 287 6.37 -14.75 5.54
CA TYR A 287 7.62 -14.94 6.28
C TYR A 287 7.47 -14.85 7.81
N SER A 288 6.25 -14.79 8.35
CA SER A 288 6.01 -14.63 9.79
C SER A 288 6.65 -15.73 10.64
N SER A 289 6.83 -16.93 10.09
CA SER A 289 7.53 -18.05 10.76
C SER A 289 9.04 -17.86 10.92
N ARG A 290 9.62 -16.93 10.15
CA ARG A 290 11.07 -16.67 10.08
C ARG A 290 11.88 -17.94 9.79
N SER A 291 11.35 -18.82 8.94
CA SER A 291 12.05 -20.03 8.47
C SER A 291 13.32 -19.63 7.70
N ARG A 292 14.44 -20.31 7.97
CA ARG A 292 15.76 -19.97 7.43
C ARG A 292 16.46 -21.18 6.83
N CYS A 293 17.25 -20.92 5.79
CA CYS A 293 18.17 -21.92 5.25
C CYS A 293 19.18 -22.36 6.32
N SER A 294 19.40 -23.66 6.45
CA SER A 294 20.35 -24.26 7.40
C SER A 294 21.80 -23.84 7.14
N TYR A 295 22.15 -23.53 5.88
CA TYR A 295 23.52 -23.16 5.49
C TYR A 295 23.78 -21.66 5.58
N CYS A 296 23.04 -20.86 4.82
CA CYS A 296 23.30 -19.42 4.69
C CYS A 296 22.42 -18.55 5.59
N ARG A 297 21.49 -19.16 6.34
CA ARG A 297 20.53 -18.45 7.22
C ARG A 297 19.59 -17.46 6.52
N MET A 298 19.60 -17.38 5.18
CA MET A 298 18.64 -16.58 4.40
C MET A 298 17.20 -17.05 4.67
N LEU A 299 16.25 -16.10 4.72
CA LEU A 299 14.84 -16.42 4.87
C LEU A 299 14.34 -17.28 3.69
N VAL A 300 13.49 -18.26 4.00
CA VAL A 300 12.88 -19.17 3.02
C VAL A 300 11.37 -19.26 3.24
N LEU A 301 10.62 -19.40 2.14
CA LEU A 301 9.16 -19.56 2.19
C LEU A 301 8.82 -21.02 2.46
N VAL A 302 8.24 -21.31 3.62
CA VAL A 302 7.80 -22.67 3.98
C VAL A 302 6.38 -22.57 4.54
N CYS A 303 5.42 -23.17 3.84
CA CYS A 303 4.02 -23.19 4.28
C CYS A 303 3.85 -23.98 5.57
N ASP A 304 2.77 -23.72 6.30
CA ASP A 304 2.55 -24.30 7.63
C ASP A 304 2.58 -25.84 7.62
N ASN A 305 1.94 -26.48 6.63
CA ASN A 305 1.94 -27.94 6.49
C ASN A 305 3.35 -28.54 6.27
N CYS A 306 4.23 -27.85 5.54
CA CYS A 306 5.60 -28.33 5.34
C CYS A 306 6.49 -28.08 6.56
N ARG A 307 6.19 -27.04 7.34
CA ARG A 307 6.96 -26.67 8.53
C ARG A 307 6.86 -27.72 9.64
N GLU A 308 5.70 -28.35 9.78
CA GLU A 308 5.45 -29.40 10.76
C GLU A 308 6.20 -30.71 10.45
N ARG A 309 6.63 -30.91 9.19
CA ARG A 309 7.22 -32.17 8.71
C ARG A 309 8.74 -32.15 8.59
N VAL A 310 9.33 -30.96 8.44
CA VAL A 310 10.75 -30.80 8.12
C VAL A 310 11.34 -29.66 8.94
N TYR A 311 12.48 -29.91 9.59
CA TYR A 311 13.16 -28.94 10.45
C TYR A 311 14.38 -28.27 9.80
N GLU A 312 14.89 -28.83 8.70
CA GLU A 312 16.03 -28.28 7.96
C GLU A 312 15.64 -27.86 6.54
N TYR A 313 16.03 -26.65 6.16
CA TYR A 313 15.70 -26.07 4.86
C TYR A 313 16.96 -25.69 4.09
N VAL A 314 16.98 -25.93 2.78
CA VAL A 314 18.05 -25.46 1.90
C VAL A 314 17.44 -24.52 0.89
N CYS A 315 17.81 -23.24 0.92
CA CYS A 315 17.33 -22.28 -0.07
C CYS A 315 17.84 -22.63 -1.48
N GLU A 316 17.13 -22.17 -2.50
CA GLU A 316 17.47 -22.35 -3.92
C GLU A 316 18.94 -22.09 -4.25
N LEU A 317 19.50 -20.94 -3.86
CA LEU A 317 20.91 -20.64 -4.13
C LEU A 317 21.91 -21.59 -3.46
N CYS A 318 21.57 -22.20 -2.32
CA CYS A 318 22.44 -23.19 -1.67
C CYS A 318 22.30 -24.54 -2.37
N HIS A 319 21.09 -24.87 -2.80
CA HIS A 319 20.81 -26.06 -3.58
C HIS A 319 21.56 -26.06 -4.92
N ASP A 320 21.51 -24.95 -5.64
CA ASP A 320 22.20 -24.76 -6.92
C ASP A 320 23.73 -24.85 -6.76
N ASN A 321 24.25 -24.49 -5.58
CA ASN A 321 25.65 -24.64 -5.19
C ASN A 321 25.98 -26.03 -4.57
N GLY A 322 25.15 -27.04 -4.84
CA GLY A 322 25.39 -28.43 -4.45
C GLY A 322 25.11 -28.78 -2.99
N LYS A 323 24.49 -27.89 -2.19
CA LYS A 323 24.09 -28.22 -0.81
C LYS A 323 22.76 -28.99 -0.82
N ARG A 324 22.64 -30.00 0.03
CA ARG A 324 21.41 -30.80 0.19
C ARG A 324 21.07 -30.95 1.67
N VAL A 325 19.80 -31.19 1.97
CA VAL A 325 19.39 -31.59 3.33
C VAL A 325 20.06 -32.95 3.60
N PRO A 326 20.74 -33.15 4.74
CA PRO A 326 21.15 -34.48 5.17
C PRO A 326 19.89 -35.37 5.23
N LEU A 327 19.88 -36.49 4.50
CA LEU A 327 18.80 -37.47 4.62
C LEU A 327 18.76 -37.94 6.08
N LEU A 328 17.80 -37.45 6.87
CA LEU A 328 17.37 -38.17 8.06
C LEU A 328 16.72 -39.45 7.54
N LEU A 329 17.38 -40.57 7.79
CA LEU A 329 16.81 -41.91 7.73
C LEU A 329 15.45 -41.85 8.44
N SER A 330 14.39 -41.90 7.65
CA SER A 330 13.06 -42.21 8.17
C SER A 330 13.19 -43.57 8.84
N VAL A 331 12.88 -43.63 10.13
CA VAL A 331 12.73 -44.88 10.88
C VAL A 331 11.79 -45.77 10.07
N GLU A 332 12.36 -46.81 9.49
CA GLU A 332 11.63 -47.92 8.87
C GLU A 332 10.85 -48.60 9.99
N ASN A 333 9.53 -48.45 9.98
CA ASN A 333 8.68 -49.53 10.47
C ASN A 333 8.58 -50.52 9.32
N GLU A 334 9.51 -51.47 9.31
CA GLU A 334 9.30 -52.76 8.66
C GLU A 334 8.10 -53.44 9.33
N GLU A 335 7.05 -53.67 8.56
CA GLU A 335 6.38 -54.97 8.61
C GLU A 335 5.88 -55.31 7.20
N LEU A 336 6.51 -56.34 6.64
CA LEU A 336 6.19 -56.95 5.35
C LEU A 336 4.77 -57.52 5.37
N HIS A 337 4.04 -57.30 4.28
CA HIS A 337 3.37 -58.41 3.59
C HIS A 337 3.25 -58.13 2.08
N GLU A 338 3.97 -58.95 1.31
CA GLU A 338 3.86 -59.07 -0.14
C GLU A 338 2.50 -59.65 -0.54
N THR A 339 1.87 -59.15 -1.62
CA THR A 339 1.63 -59.92 -2.87
C THR A 339 0.86 -59.15 -3.98
N THR A 340 1.42 -59.23 -5.20
CA THR A 340 0.82 -59.30 -6.56
C THR A 340 0.07 -58.13 -7.25
N ILE A 341 0.76 -57.48 -8.20
CA ILE A 341 0.53 -57.27 -9.67
C ILE A 341 -0.90 -56.95 -10.24
N SER A 342 -1.03 -55.68 -10.73
CA SER A 342 -1.67 -55.12 -11.97
C SER A 342 -3.20 -55.16 -12.22
N PRO A 343 -3.74 -54.48 -13.26
CA PRO A 343 -4.11 -53.05 -13.34
C PRO A 343 -5.61 -52.81 -13.69
N ASP A 344 -6.02 -51.53 -13.75
CA ASP A 344 -7.30 -50.99 -14.26
C ASP A 344 -8.59 -51.19 -13.43
N LEU A 345 -9.21 -50.05 -13.04
CA LEU A 345 -10.62 -49.75 -13.34
C LEU A 345 -10.97 -48.30 -12.97
N GLU A 346 -11.38 -47.52 -13.97
CA GLU A 346 -12.16 -46.29 -13.81
C GLU A 346 -13.48 -46.60 -13.09
N VAL A 347 -13.81 -45.84 -12.04
CA VAL A 347 -15.21 -45.66 -11.62
C VAL A 347 -15.43 -44.21 -11.21
N CYS A 348 -16.17 -43.49 -12.04
CA CYS A 348 -16.89 -42.27 -11.69
C CYS A 348 -17.87 -42.56 -10.55
N VAL A 349 -17.83 -41.78 -9.46
CA VAL A 349 -18.93 -41.70 -8.51
C VAL A 349 -19.45 -40.27 -8.48
N THR A 350 -20.49 -40.05 -9.28
CA THR A 350 -21.47 -38.98 -9.13
C THR A 350 -22.18 -39.14 -7.77
N MET A 351 -22.07 -38.14 -6.90
CA MET A 351 -22.90 -38.03 -5.70
C MET A 351 -24.08 -37.11 -6.00
N ASN A 352 -25.26 -37.69 -5.89
CA ASN A 352 -26.55 -37.13 -6.24
C ASN A 352 -26.88 -35.83 -5.50
N ALA A 353 -27.44 -34.90 -6.27
CA ALA A 353 -28.11 -33.71 -5.79
C ALA A 353 -29.42 -34.10 -5.08
N SER A 354 -29.51 -33.75 -3.80
CA SER A 354 -30.80 -33.63 -3.11
C SER A 354 -31.37 -32.24 -3.39
N GLN A 355 -32.51 -32.24 -4.07
CA GLN A 355 -33.31 -31.09 -4.46
C GLN A 355 -33.53 -30.11 -3.29
N LYS A 356 -33.07 -28.86 -3.45
CA LYS A 356 -33.64 -27.71 -2.76
C LYS A 356 -34.41 -26.89 -3.78
N ASN A 357 -35.72 -26.82 -3.58
CA ASN A 357 -36.65 -26.01 -4.35
C ASN A 357 -36.13 -24.58 -4.50
N GLY A 358 -36.03 -24.15 -5.75
CA GLY A 358 -35.58 -22.83 -6.16
C GLY A 358 -36.60 -21.76 -5.78
N ALA A 359 -36.14 -20.85 -4.94
CA ALA A 359 -36.43 -19.43 -5.06
C ALA A 359 -35.09 -18.72 -4.85
N THR A 360 -34.39 -18.41 -5.95
CA THR A 360 -33.19 -17.56 -5.86
C THR A 360 -33.64 -16.19 -5.41
N SER A 361 -33.44 -15.83 -4.13
CA SER A 361 -33.82 -14.50 -3.66
C SER A 361 -33.03 -13.45 -4.44
N ARG A 362 -33.71 -12.38 -4.85
CA ARG A 362 -33.11 -11.28 -5.61
C ARG A 362 -32.03 -10.62 -4.75
N LYS A 363 -30.82 -10.46 -5.30
CA LYS A 363 -29.74 -9.71 -4.62
C LYS A 363 -30.12 -8.24 -4.52
N LEU A 364 -29.78 -7.61 -3.40
CA LEU A 364 -29.90 -6.17 -3.22
C LEU A 364 -28.95 -5.44 -4.18
N ARG A 365 -29.41 -4.43 -4.91
CA ARG A 365 -28.54 -3.59 -5.73
C ARG A 365 -28.20 -2.31 -4.98
N ILE A 366 -26.92 -2.08 -4.72
CA ILE A 366 -26.45 -0.97 -3.88
C ILE A 366 -25.60 -0.03 -4.71
N LEU A 367 -26.03 1.23 -4.83
CA LEU A 367 -25.27 2.29 -5.51
C LEU A 367 -24.14 2.80 -4.60
N CYS A 368 -22.90 2.81 -5.08
CA CYS A 368 -21.70 3.11 -4.29
C CYS A 368 -21.05 4.44 -4.69
N LEU A 369 -20.98 5.39 -3.75
CA LEU A 369 -20.40 6.72 -3.90
C LEU A 369 -19.02 6.81 -3.21
N HIS A 370 -17.97 7.09 -3.99
CA HIS A 370 -16.60 7.20 -3.49
C HIS A 370 -16.37 8.50 -2.68
N GLY A 371 -15.25 8.60 -1.96
CA GLY A 371 -14.86 9.81 -1.22
C GLY A 371 -14.20 10.88 -2.11
N PHE A 372 -13.81 12.00 -1.50
CA PHE A 372 -13.20 13.12 -2.22
C PHE A 372 -11.88 12.72 -2.90
N ARG A 373 -11.64 13.23 -4.12
CA ARG A 373 -10.45 12.94 -4.97
C ARG A 373 -10.23 11.44 -5.23
N GLN A 374 -11.31 10.69 -5.35
CA GLN A 374 -11.30 9.29 -5.72
C GLN A 374 -12.07 9.08 -7.03
N ASN A 375 -12.24 7.84 -7.44
CA ASN A 375 -13.03 7.46 -8.61
C ASN A 375 -13.67 6.09 -8.36
N ALA A 376 -14.64 5.73 -9.20
CA ALA A 376 -15.41 4.50 -9.14
C ALA A 376 -14.51 3.26 -9.13
N SER A 377 -13.51 3.23 -10.01
CA SER A 377 -12.59 2.10 -10.16
C SER A 377 -11.76 1.87 -8.89
N GLY A 378 -11.15 2.92 -8.34
CA GLY A 378 -10.39 2.85 -7.09
C GLY A 378 -11.27 2.50 -5.89
N PHE A 379 -12.52 2.97 -5.86
CA PHE A 379 -13.45 2.62 -4.79
C PHE A 379 -13.92 1.16 -4.88
N LYS A 380 -14.23 0.66 -6.08
CA LYS A 380 -14.51 -0.75 -6.36
C LYS A 380 -13.38 -1.65 -5.89
N GLY A 381 -12.12 -1.26 -6.14
CA GLY A 381 -10.94 -1.96 -5.66
C GLY A 381 -10.88 -2.05 -4.13
N ARG A 382 -11.05 -0.92 -3.42
CA ARG A 382 -11.06 -0.90 -1.94
C ARG A 382 -12.17 -1.74 -1.32
N LEU A 383 -13.32 -1.84 -1.99
CA LEU A 383 -14.48 -2.61 -1.55
C LEU A 383 -14.52 -4.05 -2.11
N ALA A 384 -13.51 -4.52 -2.83
CA ALA A 384 -13.51 -5.86 -3.44
C ALA A 384 -13.70 -6.99 -2.42
N SER A 385 -13.06 -6.89 -1.25
CA SER A 385 -13.22 -7.85 -0.14
C SER A 385 -14.67 -7.86 0.39
N LEU A 386 -15.27 -6.67 0.55
CA LEU A 386 -16.68 -6.52 0.96
C LEU A 386 -17.60 -7.13 -0.11
N ALA A 387 -17.42 -6.76 -1.38
CA ALA A 387 -18.19 -7.27 -2.50
C ALA A 387 -18.14 -8.79 -2.59
N LYS A 388 -16.95 -9.40 -2.44
CA LYS A 388 -16.79 -10.86 -2.44
C LYS A 388 -17.56 -11.53 -1.31
N LYS A 389 -17.60 -10.92 -0.13
CA LYS A 389 -18.33 -11.44 1.05
C LYS A 389 -19.84 -11.21 0.98
N LEU A 390 -20.28 -10.19 0.25
CA LEU A 390 -21.69 -9.88 0.01
C LEU A 390 -22.25 -10.50 -1.27
N LYS A 391 -21.42 -11.15 -2.11
CA LYS A 391 -21.78 -11.61 -3.47
C LYS A 391 -23.07 -12.43 -3.57
N ASN A 392 -23.50 -13.09 -2.50
CA ASN A 392 -24.70 -13.92 -2.47
C ASN A 392 -25.96 -13.12 -2.13
N ILE A 393 -25.82 -11.93 -1.54
CA ILE A 393 -26.93 -11.12 -1.01
C ILE A 393 -27.02 -9.71 -1.63
N ALA A 394 -25.92 -9.16 -2.15
CA ALA A 394 -25.89 -7.84 -2.76
C ALA A 394 -24.97 -7.74 -3.97
N GLU A 395 -25.32 -6.86 -4.90
CA GLU A 395 -24.52 -6.35 -6.01
C GLU A 395 -24.14 -4.89 -5.68
N LEU A 396 -22.86 -4.56 -5.77
CA LEU A 396 -22.35 -3.20 -5.55
C LEU A 396 -22.07 -2.54 -6.91
N VAL A 397 -22.73 -1.41 -7.19
CA VAL A 397 -22.61 -0.66 -8.45
C VAL A 397 -21.88 0.65 -8.19
N PHE A 398 -20.73 0.86 -8.83
CA PHE A 398 -19.82 1.96 -8.55
C PHE A 398 -19.84 3.01 -9.65
N ILE A 399 -19.98 4.28 -9.28
CA ILE A 399 -20.02 5.41 -10.24
C ILE A 399 -19.02 6.50 -9.86
N ASN A 400 -18.58 7.27 -10.86
CA ASN A 400 -17.75 8.47 -10.63
C ASN A 400 -18.67 9.63 -10.23
N GLY A 401 -18.19 10.52 -9.35
CA GLY A 401 -18.83 11.81 -9.12
C GLY A 401 -18.78 12.70 -10.37
N PRO A 402 -19.70 13.67 -10.52
CA PRO A 402 -19.76 14.51 -11.72
C PRO A 402 -18.67 15.58 -11.76
N HIS A 403 -18.12 15.97 -10.60
CA HIS A 403 -17.11 17.02 -10.51
C HIS A 403 -15.73 16.44 -10.77
N GLU A 404 -15.21 16.59 -11.99
CA GLU A 404 -13.83 16.24 -12.31
C GLU A 404 -12.87 17.27 -11.69
N LEU A 405 -11.86 16.79 -10.97
CA LEU A 405 -10.90 17.63 -10.27
C LEU A 405 -9.56 17.65 -11.02
N PRO A 406 -8.87 18.81 -11.05
CA PRO A 406 -7.56 18.91 -11.68
C PRO A 406 -6.55 18.04 -10.94
N PHE A 407 -5.56 17.59 -11.70
CA PHE A 407 -4.41 16.91 -11.14
C PHE A 407 -3.52 17.94 -10.43
N ILE A 408 -3.26 17.71 -9.14
CA ILE A 408 -2.36 18.56 -8.37
C ILE A 408 -1.00 17.87 -8.27
N TYR A 409 0.05 18.54 -8.75
CA TYR A 409 1.43 18.07 -8.76
C TYR A 409 2.32 19.10 -8.04
N GLN A 410 3.44 18.68 -7.45
CA GLN A 410 4.40 19.60 -6.83
C GLN A 410 5.70 19.60 -7.64
N PRO A 411 6.03 20.66 -8.40
CA PRO A 411 7.29 20.78 -9.10
C PRO A 411 8.45 20.84 -8.11
N ARG A 412 9.60 20.28 -8.49
CA ARG A 412 10.89 20.58 -7.84
C ARG A 412 11.48 21.83 -8.50
N ASP A 413 12.14 22.65 -7.69
CA ASP A 413 12.88 23.86 -8.10
C ASP A 413 13.64 23.70 -9.43
N GLU A 414 13.40 24.62 -10.36
CA GLU A 414 13.95 24.63 -11.73
C GLU A 414 15.45 24.98 -11.83
N ASN A 415 16.21 24.97 -10.74
CA ASN A 415 17.62 25.40 -10.74
C ASN A 415 18.64 24.28 -10.98
N LEU A 416 18.43 23.44 -12.00
CA LEU A 416 19.47 22.53 -12.52
C LEU A 416 19.42 22.46 -14.06
N ASN A 417 20.10 23.42 -14.69
CA ASN A 417 20.45 23.38 -16.10
C ASN A 417 21.45 22.24 -16.38
N HIS A 418 20.94 21.06 -16.74
CA HIS A 418 21.63 20.10 -17.60
C HIS A 418 20.59 19.21 -18.29
N ILE A 419 20.06 19.72 -19.40
CA ILE A 419 19.15 18.98 -20.28
C ILE A 419 19.98 17.94 -21.05
N SER A 420 19.72 16.66 -20.74
CA SER A 420 20.10 15.52 -21.58
C SER A 420 18.99 15.27 -22.60
N VAL A 421 19.39 14.92 -23.83
CA VAL A 421 18.59 14.79 -25.07
C VAL A 421 17.41 13.80 -24.97
N CYS A 422 17.25 13.08 -23.85
CA CYS A 422 16.08 12.23 -23.59
C CYS A 422 14.85 12.99 -23.04
N ALA A 423 14.99 14.27 -22.66
CA ALA A 423 13.93 15.05 -22.02
C ALA A 423 13.35 16.18 -22.89
N GLU A 424 13.81 16.35 -24.14
CA GLU A 424 13.23 17.31 -25.06
C GLU A 424 12.10 16.66 -25.88
N GLN A 425 10.97 16.41 -25.23
CA GLN A 425 9.65 16.42 -25.85
C GLN A 425 8.55 16.41 -24.77
N SER A 426 7.81 17.53 -24.69
CA SER A 426 6.51 17.71 -24.03
C SER A 426 6.48 17.64 -22.48
N SER A 427 6.55 18.82 -21.85
CA SER A 427 6.17 19.14 -20.47
C SER A 427 4.65 19.06 -20.20
N GLN A 428 3.99 18.01 -20.70
CA GLN A 428 2.63 17.67 -20.32
C GLN A 428 2.61 16.20 -19.85
N PRO A 429 2.15 15.91 -18.63
CA PRO A 429 1.99 14.53 -18.20
C PRO A 429 0.91 13.85 -19.07
N PRO A 430 1.01 12.52 -19.26
CA PRO A 430 0.16 11.82 -20.21
C PRO A 430 -1.33 11.98 -19.91
N LYS A 431 -2.16 12.05 -20.95
CA LYS A 431 -3.63 12.14 -20.94
C LYS A 431 -4.36 10.98 -20.21
N SER A 432 -3.62 10.06 -19.58
CA SER A 432 -4.12 8.85 -18.92
C SER A 432 -3.96 8.83 -17.40
N CYS A 433 -3.63 9.95 -16.73
CA CYS A 433 -3.77 10.01 -15.28
C CYS A 433 -5.23 9.69 -14.88
N SER A 434 -5.42 8.76 -13.93
CA SER A 434 -6.76 8.38 -13.49
C SER A 434 -7.49 9.63 -12.99
N LYS A 435 -8.51 10.07 -13.72
CA LYS A 435 -9.33 11.22 -13.35
C LYS A 435 -9.80 11.09 -11.90
N LYS A 436 -9.74 12.19 -11.16
CA LYS A 436 -10.20 12.28 -9.79
C LYS A 436 -11.50 13.04 -9.77
N PHE A 437 -12.45 12.60 -8.95
CA PHE A 437 -13.77 13.17 -8.91
C PHE A 437 -14.17 13.56 -7.49
N ALA A 438 -15.21 14.38 -7.40
CA ALA A 438 -15.89 14.74 -6.17
C ALA A 438 -17.41 14.76 -6.36
N TRP A 439 -18.12 14.76 -5.23
CA TRP A 439 -19.57 14.97 -5.14
C TRP A 439 -19.92 16.38 -4.71
N LEU A 440 -19.02 17.03 -3.97
CA LEU A 440 -19.16 18.41 -3.51
C LEU A 440 -17.87 19.18 -3.78
N VAL A 441 -17.96 20.49 -3.98
CA VAL A 441 -16.84 21.35 -4.37
C VAL A 441 -16.78 22.61 -3.51
N ASP A 442 -15.61 23.24 -3.49
CA ASP A 442 -15.37 24.51 -2.80
C ASP A 442 -16.02 25.69 -3.55
N PRO A 443 -16.80 26.56 -2.87
CA PRO A 443 -17.40 27.76 -3.47
C PRO A 443 -16.38 28.76 -4.07
N ASN A 444 -15.19 28.85 -3.48
CA ASN A 444 -14.17 29.83 -3.86
C ASN A 444 -13.32 29.39 -5.04
N ILE A 445 -13.49 28.14 -5.50
CA ILE A 445 -12.73 27.61 -6.61
C ILE A 445 -13.65 27.43 -7.81
N SER A 446 -13.57 28.39 -8.73
CA SER A 446 -14.15 28.25 -10.06
C SER A 446 -13.36 27.18 -10.83
N TRP A 447 -13.86 25.94 -10.84
CA TRP A 447 -13.33 24.84 -11.65
C TRP A 447 -13.72 24.93 -13.14
N LYS A 448 -14.08 26.13 -13.62
CA LYS A 448 -14.37 26.38 -15.04
C LYS A 448 -13.06 26.52 -15.81
N GLY A 449 -12.63 25.43 -16.41
CA GLY A 449 -11.52 25.37 -17.36
C GLY A 449 -11.16 23.91 -17.61
N ASP A 450 -10.76 23.58 -18.83
CA ASP A 450 -10.24 22.26 -19.18
C ASP A 450 -9.22 21.74 -18.15
N ALA A 451 -9.07 20.42 -18.08
CA ALA A 451 -8.29 19.63 -17.11
C ALA A 451 -6.80 20.04 -17.00
N ASP A 452 -6.57 21.25 -16.50
CA ASP A 452 -5.26 21.88 -16.39
C ASP A 452 -4.62 21.50 -15.06
N TRP A 453 -3.36 21.11 -15.17
CA TRP A 453 -2.49 20.74 -14.07
C TRP A 453 -2.30 21.94 -13.14
N LYS A 454 -2.47 21.75 -11.83
CA LYS A 454 -2.19 22.79 -10.84
C LYS A 454 -1.02 22.38 -9.96
N VAL A 455 -0.16 23.36 -9.67
CA VAL A 455 0.91 23.18 -8.68
C VAL A 455 0.29 23.13 -7.28
N ALA A 456 0.77 22.22 -6.42
CA ALA A 456 0.35 22.17 -5.03
C ALA A 456 0.92 23.39 -4.28
N ASP A 457 0.04 24.29 -3.82
CA ASP A 457 0.43 25.45 -3.00
C ASP A 457 0.90 25.03 -1.57
N GLY A 458 0.67 23.78 -1.17
CA GLY A 458 1.02 23.24 0.15
C GLY A 458 0.68 21.74 0.31
N PRO A 459 0.95 21.14 1.48
CA PRO A 459 0.60 19.75 1.77
C PRO A 459 -0.93 19.53 1.77
N PHE A 460 -1.36 18.29 1.54
CA PHE A 460 -2.78 17.92 1.56
C PHE A 460 -3.41 18.26 2.93
N ASP A 461 -4.46 19.08 2.90
CA ASP A 461 -5.24 19.43 4.09
C ASP A 461 -6.26 18.32 4.43
N SER A 462 -6.09 17.68 5.58
CA SER A 462 -6.99 16.61 6.04
C SER A 462 -8.39 17.11 6.40
N LEU A 463 -8.59 18.42 6.61
CA LEU A 463 -9.88 19.05 6.89
C LEU A 463 -10.53 19.68 5.66
N GLN A 464 -9.98 19.46 4.46
CA GLN A 464 -10.48 20.04 3.21
C GLN A 464 -11.96 19.73 2.93
N TYR A 465 -12.51 18.66 3.49
CA TYR A 465 -13.93 18.33 3.38
C TYR A 465 -14.85 19.42 3.92
N GLN A 466 -14.41 20.21 4.91
CA GLN A 466 -15.20 21.29 5.52
C GLN A 466 -15.45 22.45 4.53
N GLN A 467 -14.61 22.58 3.51
CA GLN A 467 -14.70 23.62 2.49
C GLN A 467 -15.61 23.20 1.32
N GLN A 468 -15.86 21.90 1.16
CA GLN A 468 -16.60 21.32 0.02
C GLN A 468 -18.12 21.36 0.25
N THR A 469 -18.69 22.55 0.15
CA THR A 469 -20.10 22.82 0.51
C THR A 469 -21.03 23.06 -0.68
N GLN A 470 -20.49 23.19 -1.91
CA GLN A 470 -21.26 23.46 -3.13
C GLN A 470 -21.31 22.25 -4.08
N GLY A 471 -21.99 22.39 -5.23
CA GLY A 471 -22.06 21.35 -6.27
C GLY A 471 -23.10 20.26 -6.02
N PHE A 472 -23.93 20.42 -4.99
CA PHE A 472 -24.96 19.45 -4.61
C PHE A 472 -26.01 19.24 -5.71
N ASP A 473 -26.56 20.31 -6.30
CA ASP A 473 -27.63 20.20 -7.30
C ASP A 473 -27.17 19.46 -8.56
N GLU A 474 -25.93 19.68 -9.00
CA GLU A 474 -25.31 18.96 -10.11
C GLU A 474 -25.14 17.47 -9.79
N SER A 475 -24.63 17.16 -8.59
CA SER A 475 -24.51 15.78 -8.10
C SER A 475 -25.85 15.08 -7.96
N LEU A 476 -26.88 15.78 -7.48
CA LEU A 476 -28.22 15.24 -7.38
C LEU A 476 -28.83 14.98 -8.76
N GLY A 477 -28.70 15.92 -9.69
CA GLY A 477 -29.16 15.75 -11.07
C GLY A 477 -28.48 14.57 -11.77
N TYR A 478 -27.17 14.41 -11.56
CA TYR A 478 -26.40 13.27 -12.06
C TYR A 478 -26.87 11.95 -11.44
N LEU A 479 -27.07 11.89 -10.12
CA LEU A 479 -27.57 10.68 -9.44
C LEU A 479 -28.97 10.29 -9.91
N LYS A 480 -29.87 11.24 -10.15
CA LYS A 480 -31.20 10.99 -10.74
C LYS A 480 -31.07 10.33 -12.12
N LYS A 481 -30.15 10.82 -12.96
CA LYS A 481 -29.87 10.24 -14.27
C LYS A 481 -29.34 8.82 -14.17
N VAL A 482 -28.39 8.56 -13.27
CA VAL A 482 -27.88 7.20 -13.02
C VAL A 482 -28.99 6.28 -12.51
N TYR A 483 -29.83 6.73 -11.59
CA TYR A 483 -30.93 5.94 -11.05
C TYR A 483 -31.93 5.56 -12.16
N LEU A 484 -32.25 6.47 -13.07
CA LEU A 484 -33.12 6.22 -14.22
C LEU A 484 -32.51 5.23 -15.22
N GLN A 485 -31.18 5.30 -15.44
CA GLN A 485 -30.48 4.51 -16.46
C GLN A 485 -30.06 3.12 -15.99
N GLU A 486 -29.61 3.00 -14.74
CA GLU A 486 -28.99 1.79 -14.19
C GLU A 486 -29.78 1.19 -13.02
N GLY A 487 -30.84 1.85 -12.55
CA GLY A 487 -31.70 1.37 -11.46
C GLY A 487 -32.64 0.22 -11.88
N PRO A 488 -33.55 -0.21 -10.99
CA PRO A 488 -33.72 0.28 -9.62
C PRO A 488 -32.57 -0.17 -8.70
N PHE A 489 -32.27 0.68 -7.72
CA PHE A 489 -31.33 0.39 -6.63
C PHE A 489 -32.10 0.24 -5.32
N ASP A 490 -31.75 -0.78 -4.54
CA ASP A 490 -32.35 -1.02 -3.22
C ASP A 490 -31.77 -0.09 -2.16
N GLY A 491 -30.50 0.24 -2.25
CA GLY A 491 -29.83 1.07 -1.26
C GLY A 491 -28.68 1.87 -1.85
N ILE A 492 -28.14 2.76 -1.04
CA ILE A 492 -27.00 3.60 -1.39
C ILE A 492 -25.92 3.48 -0.31
N LEU A 493 -24.67 3.35 -0.73
CA LEU A 493 -23.50 3.26 0.13
C LEU A 493 -22.56 4.42 -0.21
N GLY A 494 -22.20 5.23 0.78
CA GLY A 494 -21.23 6.31 0.61
C GLY A 494 -20.02 6.13 1.51
N PHE A 495 -18.87 6.61 1.04
CA PHE A 495 -17.65 6.75 1.83
C PHE A 495 -17.21 8.21 1.91
N SER A 496 -16.90 8.72 3.11
CA SER A 496 -16.39 10.08 3.29
C SER A 496 -17.32 11.12 2.65
N GLN A 497 -16.84 11.94 1.71
CA GLN A 497 -17.69 12.85 0.92
C GLN A 497 -18.86 12.15 0.21
N GLY A 498 -18.68 10.91 -0.25
CA GLY A 498 -19.78 10.12 -0.83
C GLY A 498 -20.85 9.75 0.21
N ALA A 499 -20.48 9.58 1.48
CA ALA A 499 -21.44 9.37 2.57
C ALA A 499 -22.21 10.66 2.89
N ALA A 500 -21.52 11.81 2.90
CA ALA A 500 -22.17 13.12 3.01
C ALA A 500 -23.21 13.34 1.89
N MET A 501 -22.86 13.00 0.64
CA MET A 501 -23.80 13.07 -0.48
C MET A 501 -24.97 12.08 -0.33
N ALA A 502 -24.70 10.82 0.00
CA ALA A 502 -25.72 9.79 0.18
C ALA A 502 -26.73 10.16 1.27
N ALA A 503 -26.25 10.67 2.41
CA ALA A 503 -27.10 11.14 3.50
C ALA A 503 -27.97 12.32 3.08
N SER A 504 -27.42 13.26 2.31
CA SER A 504 -28.16 14.42 1.81
C SER A 504 -29.28 14.01 0.84
N VAL A 505 -29.06 12.99 0.00
CA VAL A 505 -30.11 12.42 -0.86
C VAL A 505 -31.24 11.79 -0.03
N CYS A 506 -30.90 11.03 1.02
CA CYS A 506 -31.88 10.46 1.94
C CYS A 506 -32.67 11.53 2.71
N GLY A 507 -32.01 12.63 3.12
CA GLY A 507 -32.69 13.76 3.77
C GLY A 507 -33.71 14.46 2.87
N LEU A 508 -33.55 14.37 1.55
CA LEU A 508 -34.51 14.90 0.56
C LEU A 508 -35.50 13.86 0.04
N GLN A 509 -35.48 12.62 0.53
CA GLN A 509 -36.23 11.50 -0.06
C GLN A 509 -37.74 11.77 -0.18
N GLN A 510 -38.34 12.51 0.76
CA GLN A 510 -39.76 12.93 0.66
C GLN A 510 -40.02 13.87 -0.52
N LYS A 511 -39.09 14.80 -0.80
CA LYS A 511 -39.18 15.72 -1.95
C LYS A 511 -38.82 15.03 -3.27
N LEU A 512 -38.02 13.97 -3.21
CA LEU A 512 -37.52 13.20 -4.36
C LEU A 512 -38.36 11.95 -4.68
N LYS A 513 -39.50 11.79 -4.00
CA LYS A 513 -40.38 10.63 -4.14
C LYS A 513 -40.81 10.44 -5.58
N GLY A 514 -40.55 9.25 -6.14
CA GLY A 514 -40.82 8.93 -7.54
C GLY A 514 -39.68 9.25 -8.53
N GLU A 515 -38.62 9.93 -8.09
CA GLU A 515 -37.42 10.17 -8.91
C GLU A 515 -36.23 9.29 -8.47
N ILE A 516 -35.92 9.29 -7.17
CA ILE A 516 -34.85 8.48 -6.57
C ILE A 516 -35.26 8.05 -5.18
N GLU A 517 -35.32 6.74 -4.95
CA GLU A 517 -35.75 6.18 -3.68
C GLU A 517 -34.84 5.03 -3.27
N PHE A 518 -34.38 5.07 -2.03
CA PHE A 518 -33.54 4.03 -1.43
C PHE A 518 -34.24 3.47 -0.20
N ARG A 519 -34.24 2.14 -0.07
CA ARG A 519 -34.82 1.43 1.08
C ARG A 519 -33.91 1.50 2.30
N PHE A 520 -32.61 1.74 2.09
CA PHE A 520 -31.62 1.92 3.14
C PHE A 520 -30.40 2.69 2.64
N VAL A 521 -29.61 3.19 3.60
CA VAL A 521 -28.32 3.83 3.35
C VAL A 521 -27.21 3.26 4.23
N ILE A 522 -26.00 3.12 3.68
CA ILE A 522 -24.78 2.75 4.41
C ILE A 522 -23.81 3.93 4.32
N LEU A 523 -23.44 4.49 5.46
CA LEU A 523 -22.63 5.69 5.58
C LEU A 523 -21.31 5.35 6.27
N CYS A 524 -20.22 5.34 5.49
CA CYS A 524 -18.90 5.03 6.02
C CYS A 524 -18.05 6.30 6.19
N SER A 525 -17.59 6.60 7.42
CA SER A 525 -16.87 7.83 7.78
C SER A 525 -17.53 9.09 7.21
N GLY A 526 -18.86 9.20 7.32
CA GLY A 526 -19.63 10.30 6.76
C GLY A 526 -19.70 11.52 7.67
N PHE A 527 -19.99 12.68 7.09
CA PHE A 527 -20.21 13.94 7.80
C PHE A 527 -21.47 14.63 7.27
N ALA A 528 -22.08 15.48 8.09
CA ALA A 528 -23.22 16.28 7.68
C ALA A 528 -22.77 17.48 6.85
N VAL A 529 -23.45 17.72 5.73
CA VAL A 529 -23.33 18.97 4.96
C VAL A 529 -24.38 19.93 5.50
N ASN A 530 -24.03 21.21 5.62
CA ASN A 530 -24.88 22.22 6.26
C ASN A 530 -26.16 22.50 5.44
N MET A 531 -27.15 21.64 5.59
CA MET A 531 -28.42 21.62 4.85
C MET A 531 -29.63 21.96 5.76
N GLY A 532 -29.38 22.33 7.03
CA GLY A 532 -30.43 22.75 7.96
C GLY A 532 -31.35 21.63 8.46
N TYR A 533 -30.90 20.38 8.46
CA TYR A 533 -31.68 19.26 8.98
C TYR A 533 -31.72 19.25 10.51
N GLU A 534 -32.91 19.06 11.07
CA GLU A 534 -33.09 18.82 12.50
C GLU A 534 -32.75 17.35 12.86
N LYS A 535 -32.44 17.10 14.13
CA LYS A 535 -32.16 15.74 14.62
C LYS A 535 -33.37 14.83 14.41
N GLY A 536 -33.12 13.62 13.90
CA GLY A 536 -34.17 12.64 13.61
C GLY A 536 -35.08 12.97 12.41
N SER A 537 -34.75 13.98 11.61
CA SER A 537 -35.59 14.38 10.46
C SER A 537 -35.46 13.46 9.24
N ILE A 538 -34.40 12.65 9.15
CA ILE A 538 -34.17 11.73 8.02
C ILE A 538 -34.80 10.36 8.31
N ASN A 539 -35.94 10.10 7.67
CA ASN A 539 -36.64 8.81 7.73
C ASN A 539 -36.16 7.86 6.61
N CYS A 540 -34.99 7.25 6.84
CA CYS A 540 -34.44 6.20 5.99
C CYS A 540 -33.61 5.25 6.86
N PRO A 541 -33.83 3.92 6.80
CA PRO A 541 -33.01 2.96 7.52
C PRO A 541 -31.52 3.12 7.21
N SER A 542 -30.69 3.37 8.22
CA SER A 542 -29.29 3.73 8.04
C SER A 542 -28.33 2.82 8.80
N LEU A 543 -27.19 2.54 8.18
CA LEU A 543 -26.04 1.90 8.80
C LEU A 543 -24.87 2.88 8.81
N HIS A 544 -24.47 3.34 9.98
CA HIS A 544 -23.33 4.22 10.16
C HIS A 544 -22.11 3.38 10.53
N VAL A 545 -21.02 3.53 9.78
CA VAL A 545 -19.77 2.77 9.98
C VAL A 545 -18.63 3.76 10.08
N PHE A 546 -18.01 3.92 11.24
CA PHE A 546 -16.95 4.91 11.39
C PHE A 546 -15.96 4.52 12.49
N GLY A 547 -14.77 5.14 12.42
CA GLY A 547 -13.75 5.01 13.46
C GLY A 547 -14.28 5.55 14.78
N ASN A 548 -14.21 4.77 15.86
CA ASN A 548 -14.50 5.29 17.19
C ASN A 548 -13.42 6.27 17.66
N GLU A 549 -13.53 6.78 18.88
CA GLU A 549 -12.49 7.66 19.47
C GLU A 549 -11.09 7.03 19.44
N LYS A 550 -11.03 5.69 19.42
CA LYS A 550 -9.82 4.88 19.31
C LYS A 550 -9.46 4.52 17.87
N GLY A 551 -10.13 5.03 16.85
CA GLY A 551 -9.79 4.79 15.44
C GLY A 551 -8.92 5.91 14.86
N ASP A 552 -8.93 7.08 15.50
CA ASP A 552 -8.25 8.32 15.07
C ASP A 552 -8.45 8.59 13.57
N ASP A 553 -9.72 8.67 13.14
CA ASP A 553 -10.04 9.13 11.79
C ASP A 553 -9.69 10.63 11.67
N ARG A 554 -8.49 10.87 11.15
CA ARG A 554 -7.89 12.21 10.97
C ARG A 554 -8.55 13.07 9.91
N GLN A 555 -9.43 12.46 9.11
CA GLN A 555 -10.22 13.20 8.12
C GLN A 555 -11.56 13.56 8.75
N ILE A 556 -12.31 12.57 9.22
CA ILE A 556 -13.66 12.76 9.77
C ILE A 556 -13.71 12.19 11.19
N THR A 557 -13.82 13.07 12.19
CA THR A 557 -13.85 12.62 13.59
C THR A 557 -15.05 11.72 13.88
N SER A 558 -14.92 10.86 14.89
CA SER A 558 -16.03 10.03 15.39
C SER A 558 -17.24 10.90 15.77
N GLN A 559 -17.01 12.05 16.42
CA GLN A 559 -18.06 13.00 16.77
C GLN A 559 -18.77 13.55 15.53
N THR A 560 -18.02 13.93 14.49
CA THR A 560 -18.61 14.39 13.23
C THR A 560 -19.50 13.33 12.58
N SER A 561 -19.11 12.06 12.66
CA SER A 561 -19.94 10.94 12.18
C SER A 561 -21.19 10.72 13.04
N ARG A 562 -21.08 10.89 14.37
CA ARG A 562 -22.23 10.86 15.31
C ARG A 562 -23.19 12.03 15.09
N ASP A 563 -22.68 13.21 14.75
CA ASP A 563 -23.51 14.37 14.45
C ASP A 563 -24.37 14.08 13.22
N LEU A 564 -23.80 13.44 12.19
CA LEU A 564 -24.55 12.94 11.03
C LEU A 564 -25.55 11.85 11.42
N GLU A 565 -25.15 10.87 12.24
CA GLU A 565 -26.04 9.83 12.80
C GLU A 565 -27.24 10.42 13.54
N SER A 566 -27.06 11.56 14.22
CA SER A 566 -28.12 12.23 14.96
C SER A 566 -29.24 12.80 14.09
N LEU A 567 -29.01 12.95 12.77
CA LEU A 567 -30.00 13.41 11.82
C LEU A 567 -30.98 12.30 11.39
N PHE A 568 -30.60 11.03 11.53
CA PHE A 568 -31.44 9.88 11.21
C PHE A 568 -32.35 9.50 12.38
N GLU A 569 -33.56 9.01 12.07
CA GLU A 569 -34.52 8.56 13.08
C GLU A 569 -33.92 7.45 13.97
N GLU A 570 -34.06 7.60 15.29
CA GLU A 570 -33.38 6.76 16.28
C GLU A 570 -33.77 5.28 16.16
N GLY A 571 -35.02 4.98 15.80
CA GLY A 571 -35.50 3.61 15.61
C GLY A 571 -35.03 2.93 14.32
N SER A 572 -34.45 3.67 13.38
CA SER A 572 -34.08 3.17 12.06
C SER A 572 -32.57 3.16 11.79
N ARG A 573 -31.74 3.65 12.72
CA ARG A 573 -30.28 3.71 12.59
C ARG A 573 -29.57 2.54 13.30
N VAL A 574 -28.49 2.06 12.71
CA VAL A 574 -27.57 1.07 13.29
C VAL A 574 -26.16 1.63 13.19
N THR A 575 -25.36 1.46 14.24
CA THR A 575 -24.01 2.01 14.30
C THR A 575 -22.97 0.92 14.52
N ILE A 576 -21.94 0.94 13.68
CA ILE A 576 -20.77 0.09 13.72
C ILE A 576 -19.57 0.99 13.93
N GLU A 577 -19.07 0.97 15.16
CA GLU A 577 -17.84 1.64 15.53
C GLU A 577 -16.65 0.69 15.43
N HIS A 578 -15.56 1.14 14.82
CA HIS A 578 -14.34 0.33 14.68
C HIS A 578 -13.09 1.06 15.16
N GLU A 579 -12.07 0.29 15.58
CA GLU A 579 -10.78 0.83 16.06
C GLU A 579 -9.79 1.18 14.92
N PHE A 580 -10.29 1.37 13.71
CA PHE A 580 -9.50 1.79 12.55
C PHE A 580 -9.85 3.24 12.16
N GLY A 581 -8.95 3.93 11.45
CA GLY A 581 -9.15 5.30 10.97
C GLY A 581 -10.09 5.40 9.77
N HIS A 582 -9.78 6.28 8.81
CA HIS A 582 -10.63 6.61 7.67
C HIS A 582 -10.77 5.47 6.62
N ILE A 583 -11.45 4.38 6.97
CA ILE A 583 -11.59 3.16 6.14
C ILE A 583 -12.97 2.52 6.26
N ILE A 584 -13.27 1.59 5.35
CA ILE A 584 -14.43 0.68 5.49
C ILE A 584 -13.91 -0.67 6.01
N PRO A 585 -14.32 -1.14 7.20
CA PRO A 585 -13.86 -2.40 7.75
C PRO A 585 -14.43 -3.59 6.96
N THR A 586 -13.56 -4.44 6.41
CA THR A 586 -13.97 -5.60 5.61
C THR A 586 -13.78 -6.95 6.32
N ARG A 587 -13.44 -6.95 7.61
CA ARG A 587 -13.18 -8.14 8.43
C ARG A 587 -14.26 -8.32 9.51
N SER A 588 -14.35 -9.54 10.06
CA SER A 588 -15.19 -9.84 11.22
C SER A 588 -14.65 -9.07 12.44
N PRO A 589 -15.52 -8.57 13.35
CA PRO A 589 -16.98 -8.75 13.39
C PRO A 589 -17.77 -7.77 12.50
N TYR A 590 -17.15 -6.71 11.99
CA TYR A 590 -17.83 -5.61 11.30
C TYR A 590 -18.57 -6.04 10.03
N ILE A 591 -17.95 -6.91 9.22
CA ILE A 591 -18.60 -7.44 8.01
C ILE A 591 -19.87 -8.24 8.33
N ASP A 592 -19.91 -8.93 9.46
CA ASP A 592 -21.04 -9.76 9.85
C ASP A 592 -22.20 -8.87 10.33
N GLN A 593 -21.90 -7.73 10.95
CA GLN A 593 -22.88 -6.69 11.28
C GLN A 593 -23.44 -6.00 10.02
N ILE A 594 -22.59 -5.70 9.03
CA ILE A 594 -23.05 -5.18 7.72
C ILE A 594 -23.99 -6.18 7.05
N LYS A 595 -23.65 -7.47 7.06
CA LYS A 595 -24.54 -8.52 6.54
C LYS A 595 -25.86 -8.58 7.30
N SER A 596 -25.82 -8.55 8.63
CA SER A 596 -27.00 -8.56 9.49
C SER A 596 -27.95 -7.40 9.15
N PHE A 597 -27.41 -6.21 8.95
CA PHE A 597 -28.18 -5.06 8.48
C PHE A 597 -28.84 -5.30 7.11
N LEU A 598 -28.07 -5.77 6.12
CA LEU A 598 -28.57 -6.04 4.77
C LEU A 598 -29.64 -7.16 4.74
N HIS A 599 -29.52 -8.16 5.60
CA HIS A 599 -30.50 -9.25 5.71
C HIS A 599 -31.89 -8.79 6.13
N ARG A 600 -32.04 -7.58 6.69
CA ARG A 600 -33.36 -6.98 6.99
C ARG A 600 -34.14 -6.58 5.73
N PHE A 601 -33.49 -6.57 4.56
CA PHE A 601 -34.05 -6.08 3.30
C PHE A 601 -34.13 -7.16 2.20
N LEU A 602 -33.62 -8.36 2.48
CA LEU A 602 -33.75 -9.56 1.65
C LEU A 602 -35.00 -10.34 2.04
#